data_AF-A0AAQ4FHE5-F1
#
_entry.id   AF-A0AAQ4FHE5-F1
#
_cell.length_a   1.000
_cell.length_b   1.000
_cell.length_c   1.000
_cell.angle_alpha   90.00
_cell.angle_beta   90.00
_cell.angle_gamma   90.00
#
_symmetry.space_group_name_H-M   'P 1'
#
loop_
_entity.id
_entity.type
_entity.pdbx_description
1 polymer ?
#
loop_
_entity_poly.entity_id
_entity_poly.type
_entity_poly.pdbx_seq_one_letter_code
_entity_poly.pdbx_strand_id
1 'polypeptide(L)'
;MKASLLVKQDVERLWDIEDLAREQKIRPVLLRGSGFYQAIKYTRVDAFQKVYRRMVDQGGALPASELFSLSTLRDIQAERAAMIFTKVAINRRLHRYCRVLQGEFYYARQPVTQVPMAMFVRRGLSLRRTLDHKLGQMREGGLLDKWLAEISAPGCEAVVPPASSEAEPEPGEGSASLSHFLATFLLLGLGLGCAVVVLFLENLIHFNTTEKLRRATLQRRWNKAKLPQERRKGSVRVASKRR
;
A
#
# COMPACT_ATOMS: atom_id res chain seq x y z
N MET A 1 -16.84 7.68 -11.83
CA MET A 1 -16.50 6.96 -10.59
C MET A 1 -15.73 5.67 -10.92
N LYS A 2 -14.43 5.74 -11.25
CA LYS A 2 -13.62 4.58 -11.69
C LYS A 2 -12.22 4.48 -11.02
N ALA A 3 -11.93 5.27 -9.99
CA ALA A 3 -10.59 5.38 -9.41
C ALA A 3 -10.58 5.16 -7.89
N SER A 4 -10.99 3.98 -7.41
CA SER A 4 -11.01 3.71 -5.95
C SER A 4 -10.45 2.34 -5.53
N LEU A 5 -9.98 1.51 -6.47
CA LEU A 5 -9.49 0.16 -6.13
C LEU A 5 -7.97 0.07 -5.89
N LEU A 6 -7.21 1.14 -6.15
CA LEU A 6 -5.74 1.16 -6.08
C LEU A 6 -5.18 2.36 -5.30
N VAL A 7 -5.99 2.99 -4.43
CA VAL A 7 -5.44 4.00 -3.52
C VAL A 7 -4.68 3.24 -2.43
N LYS A 8 -3.38 2.97 -2.69
CA LYS A 8 -2.45 2.66 -1.60
C LYS A 8 -2.56 3.83 -0.62
N GLN A 9 -2.85 3.54 0.64
CA GLN A 9 -2.78 4.57 1.67
C GLN A 9 -1.37 5.17 1.61
N ASP A 10 -1.30 6.49 1.44
CA ASP A 10 -0.04 7.19 1.62
C ASP A 10 0.42 6.91 3.04
N VAL A 11 1.56 6.23 3.14
CA VAL A 11 2.24 6.03 4.42
C VAL A 11 2.63 7.40 4.94
N GLU A 12 2.57 7.60 6.26
CA GLU A 12 2.96 8.85 6.88
C GLU A 12 4.44 9.12 6.59
N ARG A 13 4.71 10.09 5.70
CA ARG A 13 6.06 10.44 5.24
C ARG A 13 6.55 11.70 5.93
N LEU A 14 7.84 11.71 6.26
CA LEU A 14 8.53 12.90 6.70
C LEU A 14 8.94 13.73 5.48
N TRP A 15 8.35 14.90 5.29
CA TRP A 15 8.63 15.73 4.11
C TRP A 15 9.77 16.71 4.32
N ASP A 16 9.97 17.13 5.57
CA ASP A 16 10.98 18.11 5.97
C ASP A 16 11.51 17.87 7.39
N ILE A 17 12.34 18.81 7.85
CA ILE A 17 12.95 18.78 9.18
C ILE A 17 11.95 19.12 10.31
N GLU A 18 10.86 19.82 9.99
CA GLU A 18 9.83 20.18 10.97
C GLU A 18 8.97 18.98 11.31
N ASP A 19 8.59 18.18 10.31
CA ASP A 19 7.90 16.89 10.50
C ASP A 19 8.73 15.98 11.39
N LEU A 20 10.03 15.87 11.07
CA LEU A 20 10.96 15.11 11.90
C LEU A 20 11.02 15.69 13.32
N ALA A 21 11.01 17.02 13.49
CA ALA A 21 11.02 17.65 14.82
C ALA A 21 9.74 17.40 15.63
N ARG A 22 8.59 17.15 14.97
CA ARG A 22 7.32 16.81 15.62
C ARG A 22 7.28 15.34 16.06
N GLU A 23 7.81 14.43 15.25
CA GLU A 23 7.70 12.99 15.51
C GLU A 23 8.75 12.48 16.51
N GLN A 24 8.39 12.40 17.79
CA GLN A 24 9.32 12.08 18.89
C GLN A 24 9.85 10.65 18.89
N LYS A 25 9.14 9.69 18.26
CA LYS A 25 9.52 8.28 18.27
C LYS A 25 10.68 7.96 17.30
N ILE A 26 10.86 8.80 16.28
CA ILE A 26 11.87 8.58 15.25
C ILE A 26 13.22 9.15 15.68
N ARG A 27 14.24 8.28 15.69
CA ARG A 27 15.61 8.65 16.02
C ARG A 27 16.34 9.30 14.84
N PRO A 28 16.74 10.57 14.92
CA PRO A 28 17.55 11.19 13.87
C PRO A 28 18.96 10.61 13.94
N VAL A 29 19.49 10.13 12.81
CA VAL A 29 20.86 9.63 12.70
C VAL A 29 21.65 10.45 11.69
N LEU A 30 22.88 10.81 12.06
CA LEU A 30 23.74 11.67 11.26
C LEU A 30 25.21 11.39 11.53
N LEU A 31 26.06 11.64 10.52
CA LEU A 31 27.51 11.42 10.63
C LEU A 31 28.13 12.37 11.66
N ARG A 32 28.67 11.81 12.74
CA ARG A 32 29.38 12.54 13.80
C ARG A 32 30.52 13.36 13.23
N GLY A 33 30.56 14.65 13.58
CA GLY A 33 31.60 15.58 13.13
C GLY A 33 31.49 16.02 11.67
N SER A 34 30.45 15.63 10.94
CA SER A 34 30.22 16.11 9.58
C SER A 34 29.82 17.60 9.52
N GLY A 35 29.89 18.20 8.33
CA GLY A 35 29.39 19.56 8.12
C GLY A 35 27.91 19.72 8.49
N PHE A 36 27.08 18.70 8.21
CA PHE A 36 25.68 18.68 8.64
C PHE A 36 25.55 18.68 10.16
N TYR A 37 26.40 17.92 10.87
CA TYR A 37 26.41 17.90 12.34
C TYR A 37 26.62 19.32 12.89
N GLN A 38 27.62 20.04 12.35
CA GLN A 38 27.91 21.40 12.80
C GLN A 38 26.81 22.39 12.41
N ALA A 39 26.28 22.28 11.19
CA ALA A 39 25.21 23.15 10.72
C ALA A 39 23.95 23.05 11.59
N ILE A 40 23.53 21.82 11.91
CA ILE A 40 22.37 21.58 12.78
C ILE A 40 22.66 21.99 14.22
N LYS A 41 23.89 21.77 14.72
CA LYS A 41 24.29 22.16 16.09
C LYS A 41 24.22 23.67 16.32
N TYR A 42 24.71 24.47 15.37
CA TYR A 42 24.89 25.92 15.54
C TYR A 42 23.79 26.78 14.91
N THR A 43 22.80 26.18 14.26
CA THR A 43 21.65 26.93 13.71
C THR A 43 20.78 27.55 14.81
N ARG A 44 20.09 28.65 14.49
CA ARG A 44 19.11 29.29 15.39
C ARG A 44 17.68 28.82 15.16
N VAL A 45 17.46 27.92 14.21
CA VAL A 45 16.11 27.45 13.86
C VAL A 45 15.67 26.37 14.85
N ASP A 46 14.52 26.58 15.49
CA ASP A 46 14.01 25.72 16.57
C ASP A 46 13.81 24.26 16.16
N ALA A 47 13.28 24.00 14.96
CA ALA A 47 13.07 22.64 14.46
C ALA A 47 14.39 21.84 14.42
N PHE A 48 15.45 22.45 13.91
CA PHE A 48 16.77 21.84 13.87
C PHE A 48 17.35 21.64 15.28
N GLN A 49 17.16 22.59 16.19
CA GLN A 49 17.63 22.46 17.58
C GLN A 49 16.91 21.33 18.32
N LYS A 50 15.60 21.14 18.09
CA LYS A 50 14.84 19.99 18.62
C LYS A 50 15.39 18.67 18.08
N VAL A 51 15.62 18.58 16.77
CA VAL A 51 16.22 17.40 16.13
C VAL A 51 17.63 17.14 16.65
N TYR A 52 18.44 18.17 16.86
CA TYR A 52 19.79 18.06 17.42
C TYR A 52 19.78 17.48 18.82
N ARG A 53 18.97 18.04 19.74
CA ARG A 53 18.86 17.55 21.12
C ARG A 53 18.45 16.09 21.15
N ARG A 54 17.39 15.74 20.41
CA ARG A 54 16.92 14.34 20.31
C ARG A 54 17.98 13.41 19.73
N MET A 55 18.70 13.84 18.69
CA MET A 55 19.82 13.07 18.14
C MET A 55 20.90 12.83 19.19
N VAL A 56 21.25 13.82 20.03
CA VAL A 56 22.24 13.65 21.11
C VAL A 56 21.70 12.70 22.17
N ASP A 57 20.47 12.91 22.64
CA ASP A 57 19.84 12.14 23.71
C ASP A 57 19.66 10.66 23.34
N GLN A 58 19.38 10.38 22.07
CA GLN A 58 19.17 9.02 21.54
C GLN A 58 20.42 8.40 20.89
N GLY A 59 21.60 9.04 21.02
CA GLY A 59 22.85 8.50 20.46
C GLY A 59 22.87 8.41 18.93
N GLY A 60 22.18 9.31 18.23
CA GLY A 60 22.09 9.35 16.77
C GLY A 60 23.31 9.94 16.04
N ALA A 61 24.29 10.47 16.77
CA ALA A 61 25.55 10.96 16.20
C ALA A 61 26.53 9.79 15.99
N LEU A 62 26.43 9.13 14.84
CA LEU A 62 27.15 7.89 14.55
C LEU A 62 28.45 8.11 13.74
N PRO A 63 29.49 7.28 13.93
CA PRO A 63 30.62 7.23 13.01
C PRO A 63 30.21 6.65 11.64
N ALA A 64 31.03 6.87 10.61
CA ALA A 64 30.72 6.45 9.24
C ALA A 64 30.56 4.92 9.09
N SER A 65 31.27 4.13 9.91
CA SER A 65 31.16 2.66 9.94
C SER A 65 29.79 2.19 10.41
N GLU A 66 29.19 2.89 11.36
CA GLU A 66 27.89 2.54 11.96
C GLU A 66 26.72 3.15 11.20
N LEU A 67 26.86 4.38 10.69
CA LEU A 67 25.78 5.09 9.99
C LEU A 67 25.21 4.29 8.80
N PHE A 68 26.07 3.58 8.06
CA PHE A 68 25.69 2.73 6.93
C PHE A 68 25.74 1.24 7.27
N SER A 69 25.67 0.90 8.56
CA SER A 69 25.55 -0.49 9.00
C SER A 69 24.18 -1.04 8.64
N LEU A 70 24.10 -2.37 8.45
CA LEU A 70 22.84 -3.04 8.16
C LEU A 70 21.81 -2.84 9.29
N SER A 71 22.25 -2.75 10.55
CA SER A 71 21.39 -2.45 11.70
C SER A 71 20.73 -1.08 11.58
N THR A 72 21.49 -0.02 11.26
CA THR A 72 20.94 1.32 11.11
C THR A 72 19.99 1.41 9.91
N LEU A 73 20.32 0.73 8.81
CA LEU A 73 19.44 0.69 7.64
C LEU A 73 18.12 -0.06 7.92
N ARG A 74 18.15 -1.11 8.72
CA ARG A 74 16.94 -1.81 9.21
C ARG A 74 16.13 -0.95 10.17
N ASP A 75 16.78 -0.18 11.04
CA ASP A 75 16.08 0.77 11.92
C ASP A 75 15.32 1.83 11.10
N ILE A 76 15.93 2.32 10.00
CA ILE A 76 15.28 3.26 9.08
C ILE A 76 14.10 2.60 8.38
N GLN A 77 14.29 1.38 7.89
CA GLN A 77 13.25 0.61 7.22
C GLN A 77 12.05 0.28 8.15
N ALA A 78 12.31 0.14 9.45
CA ALA A 78 11.30 -0.10 10.47
C ALA A 78 10.72 1.20 11.07
N GLU A 79 10.99 2.36 10.45
CA GLU A 79 10.51 3.69 10.88
C GLU A 79 10.93 4.07 12.30
N ARG A 80 12.05 3.51 12.79
CA ARG A 80 12.63 3.83 14.10
C ARG A 80 13.71 4.88 14.02
N ALA A 81 14.26 5.11 12.83
CA ALA A 81 15.30 6.10 12.60
C ALA A 81 15.12 6.85 11.27
N ALA A 82 15.60 8.09 11.22
CA ALA A 82 15.66 8.91 10.01
C ALA A 82 17.10 9.39 9.78
N MET A 83 17.66 9.11 8.60
CA MET A 83 19.04 9.50 8.28
C MET A 83 19.09 10.86 7.60
N ILE A 84 19.91 11.77 8.13
CA ILE A 84 20.20 13.05 7.50
C ILE A 84 21.56 12.96 6.82
N PHE A 85 21.57 12.79 5.50
CA PHE A 85 22.78 12.69 4.70
C PHE A 85 22.56 13.06 3.23
N THR A 86 23.62 13.07 2.42
CA THR A 86 23.50 13.35 0.98
C THR A 86 22.95 12.15 0.21
N LYS A 87 22.03 12.42 -0.71
CA LYS A 87 21.42 11.41 -1.60
C LYS A 87 22.46 10.57 -2.33
N VAL A 88 23.49 11.22 -2.88
CA VAL A 88 24.57 10.55 -3.63
C VAL A 88 25.30 9.50 -2.78
N ALA A 89 25.64 9.86 -1.53
CA ALA A 89 26.38 8.95 -0.68
C ALA A 89 25.51 7.82 -0.14
N ILE A 90 24.23 8.09 0.15
CA ILE A 90 23.25 7.05 0.51
C ILE A 90 23.10 6.05 -0.63
N ASN A 91 22.79 6.50 -1.85
CA ASN A 91 22.58 5.62 -3.01
C ASN A 91 23.77 4.68 -3.24
N ARG A 92 24.99 5.22 -3.20
CA ARG A 92 26.22 4.43 -3.37
C ARG A 92 26.42 3.37 -2.28
N ARG A 93 25.96 3.63 -1.06
CA ARG A 93 26.09 2.71 0.08
C ARG A 93 24.96 1.68 0.13
N LEU A 94 23.72 2.09 -0.15
CA LEU A 94 22.55 1.21 -0.19
C LEU A 94 22.68 0.10 -1.22
N HIS A 95 23.33 0.37 -2.37
CA HIS A 95 23.54 -0.63 -3.42
C HIS A 95 24.14 -1.94 -2.89
N ARG A 96 24.98 -1.89 -1.85
CA ARG A 96 25.62 -3.09 -1.28
C ARG A 96 24.64 -3.99 -0.52
N TYR A 97 23.51 -3.44 -0.09
CA TYR A 97 22.54 -4.11 0.77
C TYR A 97 21.18 -4.35 0.10
N CYS A 98 21.00 -4.03 -1.19
CA CYS A 98 19.72 -4.20 -1.90
C CYS A 98 19.17 -5.64 -1.81
N ARG A 99 20.03 -6.66 -1.77
CA ARG A 99 19.61 -8.07 -1.69
C ARG A 99 19.13 -8.48 -0.29
N VAL A 100 19.46 -7.71 0.74
CA VAL A 100 19.25 -8.05 2.15
C VAL A 100 18.17 -7.18 2.79
N LEU A 101 18.08 -5.92 2.37
CA LEU A 101 17.03 -5.00 2.81
C LEU A 101 15.76 -5.29 2.01
N GLN A 102 14.62 -5.34 2.69
CA GLN A 102 13.33 -5.65 2.07
C GLN A 102 12.41 -4.45 2.22
N GLY A 103 12.24 -3.63 1.20
CA GLY A 103 11.32 -2.49 1.27
C GLY A 103 11.84 -1.28 0.53
N GLU A 104 11.15 -0.16 0.72
CA GLU A 104 11.43 1.08 0.01
C GLU A 104 12.06 2.10 0.96
N PHE A 105 13.06 2.81 0.46
CA PHE A 105 13.59 4.00 1.10
C PHE A 105 13.07 5.20 0.32
N TYR A 106 12.60 6.23 1.03
CA TYR A 106 12.23 7.50 0.42
C TYR A 106 13.15 8.61 0.89
N TYR A 107 13.22 9.66 0.07
CA TYR A 107 13.88 10.91 0.42
C TYR A 107 12.83 11.94 0.80
N ALA A 108 13.11 12.72 1.84
CA ALA A 108 12.31 13.89 2.17
C ALA A 108 12.23 14.83 0.95
N ARG A 109 11.06 15.42 0.71
CA ARG A 109 10.83 16.29 -0.45
C ARG A 109 11.67 17.55 -0.37
N GLN A 110 11.82 18.11 0.83
CA GLN A 110 12.63 19.31 1.04
C GLN A 110 14.02 18.94 1.55
N PRO A 111 15.10 19.43 0.92
CA PRO A 111 16.44 19.20 1.43
C PRO A 111 16.64 19.98 2.73
N VAL A 112 17.23 19.31 3.73
CA VAL A 112 17.58 19.92 5.02
C VAL A 112 18.54 21.12 4.84
N THR A 113 19.45 21.02 3.87
CA THR A 113 20.33 22.12 3.46
C THR A 113 20.92 21.84 2.08
N GLN A 114 21.28 22.89 1.35
CA GLN A 114 22.00 22.79 0.08
C GLN A 114 23.48 23.08 0.34
N VAL A 115 24.31 22.05 0.32
CA VAL A 115 25.76 22.19 0.42
C VAL A 115 26.36 22.14 -0.98
N PRO A 116 26.97 23.22 -1.49
CA PRO A 116 27.64 23.17 -2.78
C PRO A 116 28.83 22.22 -2.71
N MET A 117 29.01 21.40 -3.75
CA MET A 117 30.26 20.64 -3.91
C MET A 117 31.37 21.61 -4.29
N ALA A 118 32.40 21.69 -3.45
CA ALA A 118 33.54 22.57 -3.64
C ALA A 118 34.85 21.79 -3.63
N MET A 119 35.80 22.23 -4.47
CA MET A 119 37.17 21.74 -4.45
C MET A 119 38.03 22.67 -3.59
N PHE A 120 38.68 22.13 -2.57
CA PHE A 120 39.63 22.89 -1.76
C PHE A 120 41.03 22.77 -2.37
N VAL A 121 41.63 23.91 -2.73
CA VAL A 121 42.99 24.00 -3.26
C VAL A 121 43.87 24.84 -2.34
N ARG A 122 45.16 24.50 -2.26
CA ARG A 122 46.15 25.25 -1.48
C ARG A 122 46.22 26.70 -1.96
N ARG A 123 46.26 27.65 -1.01
CA ARG A 123 46.48 29.06 -1.32
C ARG A 123 47.85 29.23 -2.01
N GLY A 124 47.85 29.94 -3.15
CA GLY A 124 49.06 30.16 -3.95
C GLY A 124 49.36 29.07 -4.99
N LEU A 125 48.46 28.10 -5.19
CA LEU A 125 48.61 27.14 -6.27
C LEU A 125 48.52 27.86 -7.63
N SER A 126 49.62 27.83 -8.39
CA SER A 126 49.71 28.46 -9.72
C SER A 126 48.68 27.93 -10.71
N LEU A 127 48.27 26.66 -10.55
CA LEU A 127 47.28 25.97 -11.37
C LEU A 127 45.83 26.37 -11.08
N ARG A 128 45.55 27.22 -10.09
CA ARG A 128 44.17 27.58 -9.72
C ARG A 128 43.35 28.09 -10.92
N ARG A 129 43.90 29.03 -11.70
CA ARG A 129 43.21 29.59 -12.86
C ARG A 129 42.92 28.53 -13.92
N THR A 130 43.87 27.62 -14.14
CA THR A 130 43.71 26.50 -15.09
C THR A 130 42.62 25.53 -14.63
N LEU A 131 42.58 25.21 -13.33
CA LEU A 131 41.54 24.37 -12.73
C LEU A 131 40.16 25.02 -12.85
N ASP A 132 40.04 26.31 -12.49
CA ASP A 132 38.79 27.05 -12.58
C ASP A 132 38.27 27.09 -14.03
N HIS A 133 39.15 27.34 -15.00
CA HIS A 133 38.78 27.33 -16.42
C HIS A 133 38.34 25.93 -16.89
N LYS A 134 39.04 24.86 -16.50
CA LYS A 134 38.68 23.49 -16.87
C LYS A 134 37.38 23.03 -16.22
N LEU A 135 37.15 23.38 -14.96
CA LEU A 135 35.88 23.13 -14.28
C LEU A 135 34.73 23.88 -14.96
N GLY A 136 34.96 25.12 -15.41
CA GLY A 136 34.02 25.87 -16.24
C GLY A 136 33.67 25.12 -17.52
N GLN A 137 34.67 24.68 -18.29
CA GLN A 137 34.46 23.89 -19.51
C GLN A 137 33.70 22.58 -19.25
N MET A 138 34.00 21.86 -18.16
CA MET A 138 33.30 20.63 -17.81
C MET A 138 31.84 20.87 -17.40
N ARG A 139 31.57 22.00 -16.73
CA ARG A 139 30.22 22.41 -16.37
C ARG A 139 29.41 22.81 -17.60
N GLU A 140 29.96 23.67 -18.45
CA GLU A 140 29.33 24.14 -19.69
C GLU A 140 29.07 22.99 -20.66
N GLY A 141 29.98 22.01 -20.73
CA GLY A 141 29.82 20.81 -21.52
C GLY A 141 28.84 19.77 -20.93
N GLY A 142 28.19 20.04 -19.80
CA GLY A 142 27.25 19.13 -19.14
C GLY A 142 27.89 17.85 -18.59
N LEU A 143 29.23 17.77 -18.56
CA LEU A 143 29.95 16.58 -18.11
C LEU A 143 29.78 16.35 -16.61
N LEU A 144 29.71 17.43 -15.82
CA LEU A 144 29.44 17.35 -14.39
C LEU A 144 28.02 16.88 -14.10
N ASP A 145 27.03 17.33 -14.87
CA ASP A 145 25.63 16.91 -14.71
C ASP A 145 25.46 15.44 -15.08
N LYS A 146 26.08 15.00 -16.18
CA LYS A 146 26.13 13.59 -16.57
C LYS A 146 26.78 12.74 -15.48
N TRP A 147 27.96 13.13 -15.00
CA TRP A 147 28.65 12.42 -13.92
C TRP A 147 27.81 12.36 -12.64
N LEU A 148 27.16 13.48 -12.27
CA LEU A 148 26.29 13.54 -11.11
C LEU A 148 25.07 12.62 -11.28
N ALA A 149 24.46 12.56 -12.46
CA ALA A 149 23.36 11.65 -12.77
C ALA A 149 23.80 10.19 -12.67
N GLU A 150 24.98 9.83 -13.20
CA GLU A 150 25.54 8.48 -13.15
C GLU A 150 25.82 8.02 -11.70
N ILE A 151 26.42 8.88 -10.87
CA ILE A 151 26.69 8.52 -9.46
C ILE A 151 25.45 8.60 -8.56
N SER A 152 24.44 9.37 -8.97
CA SER A 152 23.17 9.50 -8.25
C SER A 152 22.15 8.45 -8.69
N ALA A 153 22.44 7.70 -9.75
CA ALA A 153 21.56 6.67 -10.27
C ALA A 153 21.17 5.72 -9.13
N PRO A 154 19.87 5.45 -8.96
CA PRO A 154 19.40 4.53 -7.94
C PRO A 154 19.98 3.13 -8.19
N GLY A 155 20.68 2.60 -7.20
CA GLY A 155 21.35 1.30 -7.29
C GLY A 155 20.47 0.09 -7.00
N CYS A 156 19.36 0.29 -6.28
CA CYS A 156 18.27 -0.68 -6.18
C CYS A 156 17.13 -0.15 -7.06
N GLU A 157 16.34 -1.00 -7.73
CA GLU A 157 15.18 -0.63 -8.55
C GLU A 157 14.37 0.49 -7.86
N ALA A 158 14.64 1.75 -8.19
CA ALA A 158 13.93 2.86 -7.59
C ALA A 158 12.85 3.28 -8.55
N VAL A 159 11.62 3.28 -8.05
CA VAL A 159 10.55 4.09 -8.61
C VAL A 159 10.91 5.53 -8.27
N VAL A 160 11.64 6.20 -9.16
CA VAL A 160 11.89 7.64 -9.05
C VAL A 160 10.62 8.33 -9.56
N PRO A 161 9.80 8.96 -8.70
CA PRO A 161 8.77 9.84 -9.23
C PRO A 161 9.47 10.98 -9.98
N PRO A 162 9.08 11.27 -11.24
CA PRO A 162 9.76 12.28 -12.05
C PRO A 162 9.71 13.64 -11.37
N ALA A 163 10.87 14.31 -11.30
CA ALA A 163 11.07 15.56 -10.57
C ALA A 163 10.43 16.81 -11.24
N SER A 164 9.61 16.63 -12.27
CA SER A 164 9.13 17.72 -13.13
C SER A 164 7.62 17.77 -13.33
N SER A 165 6.83 17.14 -12.48
CA SER A 165 5.38 17.32 -12.53
C SER A 165 4.81 17.49 -11.14
N GLU A 166 4.17 18.63 -10.92
CA GLU A 166 3.06 18.80 -9.97
C GLU A 166 1.85 17.90 -10.34
N ALA A 167 2.01 16.96 -11.28
CA ALA A 167 1.08 15.88 -11.47
C ALA A 167 1.13 15.00 -10.22
N GLU A 168 -0.04 14.83 -9.61
CA GLU A 168 -0.32 13.82 -8.61
C GLU A 168 0.40 12.51 -8.95
N PRO A 169 0.90 11.77 -7.95
CA PRO A 169 1.49 10.47 -8.21
C PRO A 169 0.47 9.60 -8.95
N GLU A 170 0.71 9.37 -10.25
CA GLU A 170 0.00 8.37 -11.03
C GLU A 170 0.03 7.07 -10.19
N PRO A 171 -1.13 6.55 -9.78
CA PRO A 171 -1.19 5.39 -8.90
C PRO A 171 -0.47 4.27 -9.62
N GLY A 172 0.69 3.89 -9.08
CA GLY A 172 1.56 2.92 -9.70
C GLY A 172 0.75 1.70 -10.13
N GLU A 173 1.03 1.22 -11.34
CA GLU A 173 0.48 0.00 -11.94
C GLU A 173 0.88 -1.22 -11.10
N GLY A 174 0.37 -1.30 -9.87
CA GLY A 174 0.40 -2.49 -9.06
C GLY A 174 -0.54 -3.46 -9.72
N SER A 175 0.01 -4.51 -10.33
CA SER A 175 -0.75 -5.68 -10.77
C SER A 175 -1.78 -6.03 -9.71
N ALA A 176 -3.07 -5.92 -10.05
CA ALA A 176 -4.16 -6.13 -9.12
C ALA A 176 -4.05 -7.54 -8.52
N SER A 177 -3.61 -7.61 -7.26
CA SER A 177 -3.53 -8.87 -6.51
C SER A 177 -4.93 -9.47 -6.34
N LEU A 178 -5.02 -10.79 -6.43
CA LEU A 178 -6.25 -11.57 -6.20
C LEU A 178 -6.92 -11.25 -4.85
N SER A 179 -6.13 -10.79 -3.86
CA SER A 179 -6.64 -10.33 -2.56
C SER A 179 -7.65 -9.19 -2.67
N HIS A 180 -7.53 -8.31 -3.68
CA HIS A 180 -8.46 -7.20 -3.90
C HIS A 180 -9.84 -7.65 -4.41
N PHE A 181 -9.93 -8.84 -5.04
CA PHE A 181 -11.18 -9.39 -5.54
C PHE A 181 -11.87 -10.34 -4.57
N LEU A 182 -11.22 -10.68 -3.44
CA LEU A 182 -11.75 -11.60 -2.44
C LEU A 182 -13.15 -11.18 -1.97
N ALA A 183 -13.35 -9.89 -1.68
CA ALA A 183 -14.64 -9.36 -1.24
C ALA A 183 -15.74 -9.54 -2.30
N THR A 184 -15.40 -9.35 -3.59
CA THR A 184 -16.32 -9.57 -4.71
C THR A 184 -16.70 -11.04 -4.84
N PHE A 185 -15.74 -11.95 -4.70
CA PHE A 185 -16.00 -13.39 -4.72
C PHE A 185 -16.84 -13.85 -3.52
N LEU A 186 -16.61 -13.29 -2.33
CA LEU A 186 -17.43 -13.58 -1.14
C LEU A 186 -18.88 -13.10 -1.31
N LEU A 187 -19.09 -11.91 -1.85
CA LEU A 187 -20.42 -11.38 -2.16
C LEU A 187 -21.13 -12.24 -3.21
N LEU A 188 -20.42 -12.66 -4.26
CA LEU A 188 -20.95 -13.56 -5.28
C LEU A 188 -21.34 -14.92 -4.67
N GLY A 189 -20.47 -15.47 -3.82
CA GLY A 189 -20.73 -16.73 -3.11
C GLY A 189 -21.94 -16.65 -2.18
N LEU A 190 -22.07 -15.57 -1.42
CA LEU A 190 -23.24 -15.30 -0.59
C LEU A 190 -24.52 -15.16 -1.43
N GLY A 191 -24.47 -14.43 -2.54
CA GLY A 191 -25.60 -14.26 -3.46
C GLY A 191 -26.06 -15.59 -4.06
N LEU A 192 -25.12 -16.42 -4.53
CA LEU A 192 -25.41 -17.76 -5.02
C LEU A 192 -25.98 -18.66 -3.91
N GLY A 193 -25.42 -18.60 -2.70
CA GLY A 193 -25.92 -19.33 -1.54
C GLY A 193 -27.38 -18.97 -1.23
N CYS A 194 -27.71 -17.68 -1.18
CA CYS A 194 -29.08 -17.21 -0.98
C CYS A 194 -30.03 -17.69 -2.10
N ALA A 195 -29.59 -17.66 -3.35
CA ALA A 195 -30.41 -18.13 -4.48
C ALA A 195 -30.73 -19.63 -4.39
N VAL A 196 -29.75 -20.45 -4.00
CA VAL A 196 -29.94 -21.89 -3.78
C VAL A 196 -30.93 -22.14 -2.63
N VAL A 197 -30.84 -21.41 -1.52
CA VAL A 197 -31.78 -21.53 -0.40
C VAL A 197 -33.20 -21.19 -0.82
N VAL A 198 -33.40 -20.11 -1.58
CA VAL A 198 -34.72 -19.71 -2.08
C VAL A 198 -35.31 -20.78 -3.00
N LEU A 199 -34.54 -21.31 -3.95
CA LEU A 199 -34.97 -22.39 -4.84
C LEU A 199 -35.34 -23.66 -4.07
N PHE A 200 -34.61 -23.97 -2.99
CA PHE A 200 -34.91 -25.13 -2.15
C PHE A 200 -36.23 -24.97 -1.40
N LEU A 201 -36.47 -23.78 -0.84
CA LEU A 201 -37.73 -23.45 -0.17
C LEU A 201 -38.92 -23.47 -1.14
N GLU A 202 -38.76 -22.93 -2.35
CA GLU A 202 -39.80 -22.96 -3.38
C GLU A 202 -40.15 -24.40 -3.79
N ASN A 203 -39.14 -25.25 -4.00
CA ASN A 203 -39.36 -26.66 -4.30
C ASN A 203 -40.06 -27.40 -3.15
N LEU A 204 -39.74 -27.12 -1.89
CA LEU A 204 -40.42 -27.71 -0.74
C LEU A 204 -41.89 -27.28 -0.65
N ILE A 205 -42.18 -26.01 -0.93
CA ILE A 205 -43.55 -25.49 -0.99
C ILE A 205 -44.32 -26.17 -2.13
N HIS A 206 -43.73 -26.25 -3.32
CA HIS A 206 -44.35 -26.85 -4.50
C HIS A 206 -44.57 -28.37 -4.32
N PHE A 207 -43.64 -29.07 -3.68
CA PHE A 207 -43.80 -30.48 -3.34
C PHE A 207 -44.95 -30.70 -2.35
N ASN A 208 -45.03 -29.88 -1.29
CA ASN A 208 -46.11 -29.97 -0.31
C ASN A 208 -47.49 -29.63 -0.89
N THR A 209 -47.59 -28.65 -1.79
CA THR A 209 -48.86 -28.31 -2.44
C THR A 209 -49.30 -29.37 -3.44
N THR A 210 -48.37 -29.93 -4.23
CA THR A 210 -48.66 -31.04 -5.16
C THR A 210 -49.05 -32.32 -4.44
N GLU A 211 -48.39 -32.68 -3.33
CA GLU A 211 -48.78 -33.76 -2.42
C GLU A 211 -50.23 -33.57 -1.92
N LYS A 212 -50.56 -32.38 -1.41
CA LYS A 212 -51.91 -32.06 -0.92
C LYS A 212 -52.96 -32.19 -2.03
N LEU A 213 -52.69 -31.68 -3.22
CA LEU A 213 -53.57 -31.80 -4.38
C LEU A 213 -53.73 -33.26 -4.82
N ARG A 214 -52.66 -34.06 -4.82
CA ARG A 214 -52.69 -35.48 -5.16
C ARG A 214 -53.53 -36.27 -4.15
N ARG A 215 -53.36 -36.02 -2.84
CA ARG A 215 -54.18 -36.62 -1.77
C ARG A 215 -55.66 -36.24 -1.89
N ALA A 216 -55.96 -34.97 -2.16
CA ALA A 216 -57.33 -34.50 -2.37
C ALA A 216 -57.99 -35.14 -3.61
N THR A 217 -57.22 -35.33 -4.69
CA THR A 217 -57.70 -35.98 -5.92
C THR A 217 -57.96 -37.47 -5.70
N LEU A 218 -57.08 -38.16 -4.95
CA LEU A 218 -57.27 -39.56 -4.55
C LEU A 218 -58.51 -39.73 -3.66
N GLN A 219 -58.71 -38.88 -2.65
CA GLN A 219 -59.92 -38.89 -1.82
C GLN A 219 -61.20 -38.69 -2.65
N ARG A 220 -61.20 -37.75 -3.62
CA ARG A 220 -62.35 -37.57 -4.53
C ARG A 220 -62.63 -38.81 -5.38
N ARG A 221 -61.59 -39.49 -5.89
CA ARG A 221 -61.75 -40.75 -6.63
C ARG A 221 -62.28 -41.87 -5.73
N TRP A 222 -61.77 -41.99 -4.50
CA TRP A 222 -62.21 -43.01 -3.55
C TRP A 222 -63.67 -42.83 -3.12
N ASN A 223 -64.09 -41.58 -2.88
CA ASN A 223 -65.49 -41.27 -2.57
C ASN A 223 -66.43 -41.56 -3.75
N LYS A 224 -66.01 -41.28 -5.00
CA LYS A 224 -66.77 -41.68 -6.20
C LYS A 224 -66.90 -43.20 -6.36
N ALA A 225 -65.87 -43.96 -6.00
CA ALA A 225 -65.90 -45.43 -6.07
C ALA A 225 -66.83 -46.09 -5.03
N LYS A 226 -67.12 -45.42 -3.89
CA LYS A 226 -68.09 -45.91 -2.89
C LYS A 226 -69.56 -45.69 -3.25
N LEU A 227 -69.87 -44.71 -4.11
CA LEU A 227 -71.24 -44.34 -4.48
C LEU A 227 -72.04 -45.35 -5.36
N PRO A 228 -71.48 -46.37 -6.05
CA PRO A 228 -72.30 -47.31 -6.83
C PRO A 228 -73.00 -48.40 -6.00
N GLN A 229 -72.59 -48.64 -4.75
CA GLN A 229 -73.04 -49.84 -4.02
C GLN A 229 -74.35 -49.65 -3.24
N GLU A 230 -74.78 -48.40 -2.97
CA GLU A 230 -76.04 -48.13 -2.26
C GLU A 230 -77.27 -47.99 -3.17
N ARG A 231 -77.11 -47.75 -4.48
CA ARG A 231 -78.27 -47.65 -5.40
C ARG A 231 -78.86 -48.98 -5.87
N ARG A 232 -78.31 -50.14 -5.47
CA ARG A 232 -78.81 -51.46 -5.88
C ARG A 232 -79.72 -52.18 -4.86
N LYS A 233 -80.04 -51.58 -3.71
CA LYS A 233 -80.88 -52.22 -2.66
C LYS A 233 -82.30 -51.66 -2.50
N GLY A 234 -82.75 -50.73 -3.35
CA GLY A 234 -84.06 -50.07 -3.18
C GLY A 234 -84.95 -50.08 -4.41
N SER A 235 -85.26 -51.25 -4.99
CA SER A 235 -86.39 -51.39 -5.91
C SER A 235 -87.15 -52.68 -5.61
N VAL A 236 -87.85 -52.68 -4.48
CA VAL A 236 -88.95 -53.63 -4.24
C VAL A 236 -90.23 -52.89 -4.60
N ARG A 237 -90.78 -53.19 -5.78
CA ARG A 237 -92.15 -52.86 -6.15
C ARG A 237 -93.08 -53.61 -5.21
N VAL A 238 -93.85 -52.88 -4.40
CA VAL A 238 -95.07 -53.42 -3.78
C VAL A 238 -96.25 -52.95 -4.63
N ALA A 239 -96.76 -53.86 -5.44
CA ALA A 239 -98.06 -53.77 -6.06
C ALA A 239 -99.06 -54.53 -5.17
N SER A 240 -100.11 -53.89 -4.69
CA SER A 240 -101.32 -54.55 -4.16
C SER A 240 -102.41 -53.49 -3.92
N LYS A 241 -103.39 -53.29 -4.81
CA LYS A 241 -104.64 -54.07 -5.06
C LYS A 241 -105.77 -53.75 -4.07
N ARG A 242 -106.82 -53.10 -4.62
CA ARG A 242 -108.27 -53.20 -4.34
C ARG A 242 -108.75 -53.48 -2.90
N ARG A 243 -109.59 -52.59 -2.37
CA ARG A 243 -111.07 -52.66 -2.48
C ARG A 243 -111.67 -51.32 -2.09
#